data_AF-A0A3B8Q5V7-F1
#
_entry.id   AF-A0A3B8Q5V7-F1
#
_cell.length_a   1.000
_cell.length_b   1.000
_cell.length_c   1.000
_cell.angle_alpha   90.00
_cell.angle_beta   90.00
_cell.angle_gamma   90.00
#
_symmetry.space_group_name_H-M   'P 1'
#
loop_
_entity.id
_entity.type
_entity.pdbx_description
1 polymer ?
#
loop_
_entity_poly.entity_id
_entity_poly.type
_entity_poly.pdbx_seq_one_letter_code
_entity_poly.pdbx_strand_id
1 'polypeptide(L)'
;MKPSPANFEMLDKEELLRLCDRLRSGDSEAVDECVAFLEVDTRGVWHGRARAMMTRRLKHCQLSESQRARVVRSILGRLVSGCFSEQFKDQLRLVLQVAPDQAFAAARSCQTAQAEHVRRYAAWVLSHESPT
;
A
#
# COMPACT_ATOMS: atom_id res chain seq x y z
N MET A 1 0.09 22.34 -2.84
CA MET A 1 0.89 22.15 -1.60
C MET A 1 0.85 20.67 -1.28
N LYS A 2 1.99 19.94 -1.23
CA LYS A 2 1.94 18.51 -0.89
C LYS A 2 1.52 18.38 0.58
N PRO A 3 0.50 17.58 0.93
CA PRO A 3 0.08 17.43 2.31
C PRO A 3 1.26 16.88 3.16
N SER A 4 1.52 17.52 4.29
CA SER A 4 2.54 17.11 5.26
C SER A 4 2.09 15.81 5.96
N PRO A 5 2.99 14.90 6.35
CA PRO A 5 2.64 13.70 7.12
C PRO A 5 1.79 13.99 8.37
N ALA A 6 2.01 15.14 9.01
CA ALA A 6 1.23 15.60 10.17
C ALA A 6 -0.26 15.82 9.86
N ASN A 7 -0.61 16.14 8.61
CA ASN A 7 -2.01 16.35 8.21
C ASN A 7 -2.78 15.02 8.12
N PHE A 8 -2.08 13.92 7.83
CA PHE A 8 -2.73 12.62 7.64
C PHE A 8 -2.96 11.87 8.95
N GLU A 9 -2.18 12.13 10.00
CA GLU A 9 -2.37 11.49 11.32
C GLU A 9 -3.70 11.89 11.97
N MET A 10 -4.17 13.10 11.67
CA MET A 10 -5.39 13.67 12.24
C MET A 10 -6.65 13.32 11.45
N LEU A 11 -6.54 12.63 10.32
CA LEU A 11 -7.71 12.30 9.52
C LEU A 11 -8.62 11.33 10.27
N ASP A 12 -9.87 11.72 10.42
CA ASP A 12 -10.86 10.85 11.00
C ASP A 12 -11.41 9.83 9.99
N LYS A 13 -12.27 8.94 10.48
CA LYS A 13 -12.90 7.90 9.66
C LYS A 13 -13.71 8.48 8.50
N GLU A 14 -14.42 9.59 8.70
CA GLU A 14 -15.27 10.18 7.66
C GLU A 14 -14.42 10.78 6.55
N GLU A 15 -13.35 11.48 6.89
CA GLU A 15 -12.41 12.06 5.94
C GLU A 15 -11.73 10.97 5.11
N LEU A 16 -11.29 9.88 5.75
CA LEU A 16 -10.70 8.73 5.06
C LEU A 16 -11.70 8.03 4.13
N LEU A 17 -12.98 7.95 4.52
CA LEU A 17 -14.05 7.42 3.67
C LEU A 17 -14.30 8.31 2.46
N ARG A 18 -14.40 9.64 2.66
CA ARG A 18 -14.57 10.61 1.57
C ARG A 18 -13.43 10.50 0.55
N LEU A 19 -12.19 10.38 1.03
CA LEU A 19 -11.04 10.15 0.15
C LEU A 19 -11.18 8.82 -0.62
N CYS A 20 -11.60 7.73 0.03
CA CYS A 20 -11.84 6.45 -0.64
C CYS A 20 -12.94 6.53 -1.71
N ASP A 21 -13.99 7.34 -1.48
CA ASP A 21 -15.10 7.48 -2.42
C ASP A 21 -14.72 8.33 -3.63
N ARG A 22 -13.93 9.41 -3.46
CA ARG A 22 -13.37 10.19 -4.57
C ARG A 22 -12.48 9.37 -5.52
N LEU A 23 -11.77 8.35 -5.00
CA LEU A 23 -11.02 7.41 -5.85
C LEU A 23 -11.94 6.63 -6.80
N ARG A 24 -13.20 6.37 -6.43
CA ARG A 24 -14.15 5.64 -7.29
C ARG A 24 -14.58 6.43 -8.51
N SER A 25 -14.59 7.76 -8.42
CA SER A 25 -14.87 8.65 -9.55
C SER A 25 -13.64 8.94 -10.41
N GLY A 26 -12.47 8.38 -10.06
CA GLY A 26 -11.23 8.62 -10.81
C GLY A 26 -10.67 10.04 -10.64
N ASP A 27 -11.02 10.72 -9.54
CA ASP A 27 -10.52 12.06 -9.23
C ASP A 27 -8.99 12.04 -9.09
N SER A 28 -8.30 12.78 -9.95
CA SER A 28 -6.83 12.81 -10.00
C SER A 28 -6.20 13.38 -8.73
N GLU A 29 -6.86 14.37 -8.09
CA GLU A 29 -6.36 14.94 -6.84
C GLU A 29 -6.48 13.90 -5.71
N ALA A 30 -7.59 13.16 -5.67
CA ALA A 30 -7.77 12.07 -4.71
C ALA A 30 -6.74 10.95 -4.92
N VAL A 31 -6.33 10.67 -6.15
CA VAL A 31 -5.23 9.73 -6.44
C VAL A 31 -3.93 10.24 -5.83
N ASP A 32 -3.58 11.51 -6.04
CA ASP A 32 -2.36 12.11 -5.47
C ASP A 32 -2.37 12.13 -3.93
N GLU A 33 -3.49 12.51 -3.32
CA GLU A 33 -3.69 12.47 -1.88
C GLU A 33 -3.56 11.04 -1.33
N CYS A 34 -4.14 10.06 -2.02
CA CYS A 34 -4.07 8.66 -1.64
C CYS A 34 -2.64 8.12 -1.75
N VAL A 35 -1.90 8.45 -2.81
CA VAL A 35 -0.48 8.10 -2.93
C VAL A 35 0.31 8.71 -1.77
N ALA A 36 0.09 9.98 -1.45
CA ALA A 36 0.77 10.63 -0.32
C ALA A 36 0.42 9.97 1.02
N PHE A 37 -0.85 9.60 1.25
CA PHE A 37 -1.28 8.88 2.44
C PHE A 37 -0.63 7.49 2.55
N LEU A 38 -0.48 6.77 1.43
CA LEU A 38 0.19 5.48 1.39
C LEU A 38 1.69 5.57 1.62
N GLU A 39 2.33 6.71 1.36
CA GLU A 39 3.75 6.92 1.62
C GLU A 39 4.08 7.11 3.10
N VAL A 40 3.17 7.71 3.86
CA VAL A 40 3.39 8.06 5.27
C VAL A 40 3.01 6.93 6.23
N ASP A 41 3.80 6.72 7.28
CA ASP A 41 3.51 5.73 8.34
C ASP A 41 2.59 6.30 9.42
N THR A 42 1.34 6.58 9.05
CA THR A 42 0.31 7.04 9.98
C THR A 42 -0.37 5.88 10.71
N ARG A 43 -0.70 6.07 12.01
CA ARG A 43 -1.19 5.00 12.90
C ARG A 43 -2.54 5.31 13.57
N GLY A 44 -3.21 6.36 13.12
CA GLY A 44 -4.56 6.71 13.56
C GLY A 44 -5.57 5.57 13.44
N VAL A 45 -6.63 5.68 14.26
CA VAL A 45 -7.73 4.72 14.26
C VAL A 45 -8.30 4.63 12.84
N TRP A 46 -8.56 3.40 12.37
CA TRP A 46 -9.10 3.14 11.03
C TRP A 46 -8.11 3.30 9.86
N HIS A 47 -6.87 3.79 10.07
CA HIS A 47 -5.91 4.02 8.97
C HIS A 47 -5.52 2.73 8.24
N GLY A 48 -5.34 1.63 8.95
CA GLY A 48 -5.09 0.32 8.32
C GLY A 48 -6.20 -0.08 7.34
N ARG A 49 -7.45 0.19 7.74
CA ARG A 49 -8.64 -0.07 6.91
C ARG A 49 -8.79 0.90 5.75
N ALA A 50 -8.49 2.17 5.98
CA ALA A 50 -8.39 3.15 4.91
C ALA A 50 -7.39 2.72 3.85
N ARG A 51 -6.16 2.32 4.24
CA ARG A 51 -5.15 1.82 3.28
C ARG A 51 -5.65 0.62 2.49
N ALA A 52 -6.27 -0.36 3.16
CA ALA A 52 -6.82 -1.53 2.48
C ALA A 52 -7.96 -1.17 1.49
N MET A 53 -8.83 -0.23 1.86
CA MET A 53 -9.89 0.26 0.97
C MET A 53 -9.32 1.02 -0.21
N MET A 54 -8.40 1.96 0.05
CA MET A 54 -7.70 2.75 -0.94
C MET A 54 -6.99 1.87 -1.97
N THR A 55 -6.21 0.87 -1.56
CA THR A 55 -5.50 0.00 -2.53
C THR A 55 -6.45 -0.84 -3.38
N ARG A 56 -7.60 -1.27 -2.83
CA ARG A 56 -8.66 -1.93 -3.59
C ARG A 56 -9.31 -1.01 -4.64
N ARG A 57 -9.30 0.31 -4.43
CA ARG A 57 -9.82 1.30 -5.40
C ARG A 57 -8.75 1.72 -6.40
N LEU A 58 -7.54 2.01 -5.92
CA LEU A 58 -6.40 2.45 -6.73
C LEU A 58 -6.08 1.51 -7.88
N LYS A 59 -6.32 0.19 -7.74
CA LYS A 59 -6.11 -0.76 -8.84
C LYS A 59 -6.97 -0.51 -10.08
N HIS A 60 -8.01 0.32 -9.97
CA HIS A 60 -8.89 0.74 -11.05
C HIS A 60 -8.60 2.17 -11.52
N CYS A 61 -7.72 2.90 -10.84
CA CYS A 61 -7.30 4.24 -11.22
C CYS A 61 -6.11 4.17 -12.19
N GLN A 62 -6.00 5.15 -13.08
CA GLN A 62 -4.79 5.33 -13.87
C GLN A 62 -3.71 5.98 -12.99
N LEU A 63 -2.64 5.24 -12.72
CA LEU A 63 -1.47 5.75 -12.02
C LEU A 63 -0.42 6.16 -13.05
N SER A 64 0.10 7.37 -12.92
CA SER A 64 1.36 7.74 -13.56
C SER A 64 2.48 6.83 -13.08
N GLU A 65 3.54 6.70 -13.89
CA GLU A 65 4.73 5.91 -13.53
C GLU A 65 5.35 6.37 -12.20
N SER A 66 5.41 7.68 -11.98
CA SER A 66 5.85 8.30 -10.72
C SER A 66 5.02 7.86 -9.52
N GLN A 67 3.68 7.94 -9.63
CA GLN A 67 2.76 7.52 -8.55
C GLN A 67 2.88 6.03 -8.27
N ARG A 68 2.93 5.20 -9.31
CA ARG A 68 3.12 3.75 -9.19
C ARG A 68 4.42 3.42 -8.46
N ALA A 69 5.55 4.01 -8.86
CA ALA A 69 6.84 3.77 -8.24
C ALA A 69 6.85 4.17 -6.75
N ARG A 70 6.23 5.30 -6.40
CA ARG A 70 6.07 5.77 -5.01
C ARG A 70 5.29 4.78 -4.15
N VAL A 71 4.11 4.35 -4.62
CA VAL A 71 3.25 3.39 -3.92
C VAL A 71 3.97 2.05 -3.73
N VAL A 72 4.58 1.52 -4.79
CA VAL A 72 5.31 0.25 -4.75
C VAL A 72 6.45 0.31 -3.74
N ARG A 73 7.29 1.35 -3.80
CA ARG A 73 8.40 1.55 -2.87
C ARG A 73 7.92 1.60 -1.42
N SER A 74 6.86 2.34 -1.13
CA SER A 74 6.35 2.48 0.24
C SER A 74 5.75 1.17 0.77
N ILE A 75 5.00 0.43 -0.04
CA ILE A 75 4.45 -0.86 0.37
C ILE A 75 5.58 -1.88 0.56
N LEU A 76 6.49 -2.03 -0.39
CA LEU A 76 7.60 -3.00 -0.26
C LEU A 76 8.55 -2.63 0.87
N GLY A 77 8.80 -1.34 1.10
CA GLY A 77 9.58 -0.86 2.25
C GLY A 77 8.99 -1.31 3.58
N ARG A 78 7.66 -1.25 3.73
CA ARG A 78 6.98 -1.77 4.93
C ARG A 78 7.12 -3.28 5.07
N LEU A 79 7.00 -4.04 3.96
CA LEU A 79 7.21 -5.49 4.00
C LEU A 79 8.60 -5.83 4.56
N VAL A 80 9.62 -5.18 4.01
CA VAL A 80 11.03 -5.40 4.40
C VAL A 80 11.29 -4.98 5.84
N SER A 81 10.77 -3.84 6.28
CA SER A 81 10.97 -3.37 7.66
C SER A 81 10.13 -4.12 8.69
N GLY A 82 9.09 -4.83 8.26
CA GLY A 82 8.11 -5.45 9.16
C GLY A 82 7.12 -4.47 9.80
N CYS A 83 7.16 -3.19 9.42
CA CYS A 83 6.26 -2.14 9.92
C CYS A 83 4.93 -2.14 9.16
N PHE A 84 4.10 -3.16 9.37
CA PHE A 84 2.76 -3.25 8.78
C PHE A 84 1.75 -3.94 9.70
N SER A 85 0.46 -3.75 9.43
CA SER A 85 -0.65 -4.31 10.19
C SER A 85 -1.36 -5.45 9.45
N GLU A 86 -2.32 -6.13 10.10
CA GLU A 86 -2.96 -7.35 9.58
C GLU A 86 -3.64 -7.21 8.20
N GLN A 87 -4.04 -5.99 7.82
CA GLN A 87 -4.74 -5.75 6.54
C GLN A 87 -3.77 -5.48 5.37
N PHE A 88 -2.48 -5.71 5.58
CA PHE A 88 -1.44 -5.38 4.63
C PHE A 88 -1.47 -6.22 3.34
N LYS A 89 -2.13 -7.38 3.33
CA LYS A 89 -2.28 -8.19 2.10
C LYS A 89 -3.00 -7.43 0.98
N ASP A 90 -3.94 -6.55 1.30
CA ASP A 90 -4.61 -5.73 0.28
C ASP A 90 -3.66 -4.72 -0.39
N GLN A 91 -2.63 -4.28 0.32
CA GLN A 91 -1.58 -3.44 -0.25
C GLN A 91 -0.66 -4.27 -1.14
N LEU A 92 -0.25 -5.46 -0.70
CA LEU A 92 0.57 -6.36 -1.51
C LEU A 92 -0.13 -6.85 -2.77
N ARG A 93 -1.46 -7.05 -2.75
CA ARG A 93 -2.24 -7.37 -3.96
C ARG A 93 -2.13 -6.28 -5.02
N LEU A 94 -2.14 -5.00 -4.62
CA LEU A 94 -1.92 -3.90 -5.55
C LEU A 94 -0.53 -3.99 -6.16
N VAL A 95 0.50 -4.24 -5.34
CA VAL A 95 1.88 -4.37 -5.85
C VAL A 95 2.03 -5.56 -6.79
N LEU A 96 1.47 -6.73 -6.46
CA LEU A 96 1.45 -7.90 -7.34
C LEU A 96 0.80 -7.61 -8.70
N GLN A 97 -0.19 -6.72 -8.75
CA GLN A 97 -0.85 -6.34 -9.99
C GLN A 97 -0.02 -5.35 -10.82
N VAL A 98 0.65 -4.38 -10.18
CA VAL A 98 1.31 -3.26 -10.89
C VAL A 98 2.84 -3.39 -11.02
N ALA A 99 3.45 -4.27 -10.22
CA ALA A 99 4.89 -4.50 -10.17
C ALA A 99 5.23 -5.90 -9.59
N PRO A 100 4.78 -7.00 -10.23
CA PRO A 100 4.96 -8.36 -9.72
C PRO A 100 6.45 -8.72 -9.49
N ASP A 101 7.33 -8.39 -10.43
CA ASP A 101 8.77 -8.72 -10.31
C ASP A 101 9.41 -8.09 -9.06
N GLN A 102 9.03 -6.85 -8.75
CA GLN A 102 9.49 -6.16 -7.55
C GLN A 102 8.92 -6.79 -6.29
N ALA A 103 7.66 -7.23 -6.32
CA ALA A 103 7.03 -7.95 -5.21
C ALA A 103 7.78 -9.25 -4.91
N PHE A 104 8.07 -10.06 -5.93
CA PHE A 104 8.76 -11.33 -5.78
C PHE A 104 10.21 -11.14 -5.32
N ALA A 105 10.92 -10.15 -5.87
CA ALA A 105 12.28 -9.81 -5.43
C ALA A 105 12.32 -9.41 -3.94
N ALA A 106 11.41 -8.52 -3.51
CA ALA A 106 11.31 -8.12 -2.11
C ALA A 106 10.94 -9.32 -1.20
N ALA A 107 9.98 -10.15 -1.61
CA ALA A 107 9.58 -11.31 -0.85
C ALA A 107 10.70 -12.35 -0.70
N ARG A 108 11.50 -12.61 -1.76
CA ARG A 108 12.70 -13.46 -1.67
C ARG A 108 13.68 -12.94 -0.62
N SER A 109 13.94 -11.62 -0.60
CA SER A 109 14.84 -11.02 0.41
C SER A 109 14.34 -11.17 1.85
N CYS A 110 13.01 -11.34 2.02
CA CYS A 110 12.36 -11.46 3.32
C CYS A 110 12.21 -12.91 3.82
N GLN A 111 12.61 -13.93 3.04
CA GLN A 111 12.49 -15.33 3.46
C GLN A 111 13.32 -15.66 4.71
N THR A 112 14.44 -14.96 4.90
CA THR A 112 15.35 -15.12 6.03
C THR A 112 15.15 -14.07 7.12
N ALA A 113 14.10 -13.23 7.02
CA ALA A 113 13.81 -12.20 8.01
C ALA A 113 13.64 -12.82 9.41
N GLN A 114 14.15 -12.16 10.45
CA GLN A 114 14.02 -12.67 11.83
C GLN A 114 12.54 -12.71 12.30
N ALA A 115 11.75 -11.74 11.86
CA ALA A 115 10.36 -11.62 12.22
C ALA A 115 9.48 -12.64 11.47
N GLU A 116 8.76 -13.49 12.21
CA GLU A 116 7.92 -14.54 11.63
C GLU A 116 6.81 -13.98 10.73
N HIS A 117 6.17 -12.88 11.13
CA HIS A 117 5.10 -12.28 10.34
C HIS A 117 5.60 -11.79 8.97
N VAL A 118 6.82 -11.26 8.90
CA VAL A 118 7.46 -10.87 7.64
C VAL A 118 7.66 -12.09 6.74
N ARG A 119 8.24 -13.18 7.27
CA ARG A 119 8.42 -14.43 6.51
C ARG A 119 7.10 -15.00 5.99
N ARG A 120 6.04 -14.99 6.81
CA ARG A 120 4.70 -15.47 6.42
C ARG A 120 4.10 -14.65 5.29
N TYR A 121 4.26 -13.32 5.33
CA TYR A 121 3.79 -12.44 4.26
C TYR A 121 4.62 -12.60 2.99
N ALA A 122 5.94 -12.74 3.11
CA ALA A 122 6.82 -13.03 1.99
C ALA A 122 6.46 -14.37 1.31
N ALA A 123 6.26 -15.44 2.08
CA ALA A 123 5.80 -16.73 1.56
C ALA A 123 4.44 -16.61 0.85
N TRP A 124 3.52 -15.83 1.41
CA TRP A 124 2.22 -15.55 0.77
C TRP A 124 2.38 -14.79 -0.55
N VAL A 125 3.32 -13.84 -0.67
CA VAL A 125 3.61 -13.18 -1.95
C VAL A 125 4.16 -14.17 -2.96
N LEU A 126 5.14 -14.99 -2.56
CA LEU A 126 5.78 -15.98 -3.44
C LEU A 126 4.83 -17.09 -3.89
N SER A 127 3.78 -17.41 -3.12
CA SER A 127 2.76 -18.37 -3.57
C SER A 127 1.93 -17.88 -4.77
N HIS A 128 2.08 -16.61 -5.18
CA HIS A 128 1.44 -16.04 -6.38
C HIS A 128 2.39 -15.99 -7.58
N GLU A 129 3.66 -16.35 -7.40
CA GLU A 129 4.59 -16.54 -8.50
C GLU A 129 4.17 -17.83 -9.22
N SER A 130 3.47 -17.70 -10.35
CA SER A 130 3.14 -18.86 -11.17
C SER A 130 4.45 -19.56 -11.58
N PRO A 131 4.54 -20.89 -11.49
CA PRO A 131 5.65 -21.60 -12.08
C PRO A 131 5.62 -21.31 -13.58
N THR A 132 6.70 -20.72 -14.06
CA THR A 132 6.93 -20.45 -15.48
C THR A 132 7.12 -21.75 -16.24
#